data_AF-A0A1G6VXA5-F1
#
_entry.id   AF-A0A1G6VXA5-F1
#
_cell.length_a   1.000
_cell.length_b   1.000
_cell.length_c   1.000
_cell.angle_alpha   90.00
_cell.angle_beta   90.00
_cell.angle_gamma   90.00
#
_symmetry.space_group_name_H-M   'P 1'
#
loop_
_entity.id
_entity.type
_entity.pdbx_description
1 polymer ?
#
loop_
_entity_poly.entity_id
_entity_poly.type
_entity_poly.pdbx_seq_one_letter_code
_entity_poly.pdbx_strand_id
1 'polypeptide(L)'
;MIAMRFLAVLCCALLAGCATTVDKQFASLEQARPCCASIREFKFEPLPAKGSKFKLDERASVFDFDSGRSYFKAFELPGSGLRRYRVKTYFNGMWIGQYLDPVLLVLDAEHRELARGALRLRFDDGNLFGDQNAHLFGFFAVDDEARYLVVLTAPFESEAPVAQTDPSVMVTMIGQTPIASPTPGASIRLHRSPTGTVRVEPLP
;
A
#
# COMPACT_ATOMS: atom_id res chain seq x y z
N MET A 1 -36.21 -34.92 5.93
CA MET A 1 -34.85 -34.89 6.55
C MET A 1 -33.68 -34.80 5.57
N ILE A 2 -33.85 -35.03 4.26
CA ILE A 2 -32.77 -34.90 3.26
C ILE A 2 -32.48 -33.43 2.90
N ALA A 3 -33.50 -32.57 2.84
CA ALA A 3 -33.35 -31.15 2.47
C ALA A 3 -32.48 -30.32 3.46
N MET A 4 -32.47 -30.68 4.75
CA MET A 4 -31.69 -29.97 5.78
C MET A 4 -30.18 -30.23 5.66
N ARG A 5 -29.78 -31.39 5.10
CA ARG A 5 -28.36 -31.78 4.94
C ARG A 5 -27.70 -31.09 3.74
N PHE A 6 -28.46 -30.84 2.66
CA PHE A 6 -27.93 -30.11 1.50
C PHE A 6 -27.76 -28.61 1.76
N LEU A 7 -28.61 -28.01 2.60
CA LEU A 7 -28.51 -26.60 2.96
C LEU A 7 -27.25 -26.31 3.80
N ALA A 8 -26.82 -27.25 4.65
CA ALA A 8 -25.62 -27.12 5.47
C ALA A 8 -24.32 -27.20 4.64
N VAL A 9 -24.28 -28.06 3.61
CA VAL A 9 -23.10 -28.21 2.73
C VAL A 9 -22.93 -26.99 1.81
N LEU A 10 -24.03 -26.41 1.33
CA LEU A 10 -24.00 -25.20 0.50
C LEU A 10 -23.52 -23.97 1.28
N CYS A 11 -23.80 -23.90 2.59
CA CYS A 11 -23.37 -22.81 3.47
C CYS A 11 -21.85 -22.84 3.74
N CYS A 12 -21.24 -24.03 3.89
CA CYS A 12 -19.80 -24.17 4.08
C CYS A 12 -18.99 -23.81 2.83
N ALA A 13 -19.53 -24.02 1.63
CA ALA A 13 -18.85 -23.64 0.38
C ALA A 13 -18.81 -22.12 0.15
N LEU A 14 -19.76 -21.37 0.71
CA LEU A 14 -19.80 -19.90 0.62
C LEU A 14 -18.90 -19.20 1.66
N LEU A 15 -18.44 -19.94 2.69
CA LEU A 15 -17.52 -19.44 3.71
C LEU A 15 -16.03 -19.67 3.37
N ALA A 16 -15.74 -20.37 2.28
CA ALA A 16 -14.41 -20.39 1.68
C ALA A 16 -14.13 -19.04 1.00
N GLY A 17 -14.00 -17.98 1.80
CA GLY A 17 -13.59 -16.66 1.33
C GLY A 17 -12.28 -16.78 0.56
N CYS A 18 -12.28 -16.34 -0.70
CA CYS A 18 -11.10 -16.30 -1.55
C CYS A 18 -10.06 -15.34 -0.97
N ALA A 19 -9.26 -15.79 -0.01
CA ALA A 19 -8.00 -15.15 0.31
C ALA A 19 -7.04 -15.45 -0.84
N THR A 20 -6.89 -14.50 -1.78
CA THR A 20 -5.94 -14.63 -2.89
C THR A 20 -4.52 -14.60 -2.34
N THR A 21 -3.76 -15.68 -2.57
CA THR A 21 -2.34 -15.76 -2.18
C THR A 21 -1.52 -14.72 -2.94
N VAL A 22 -0.39 -14.30 -2.35
CA VAL A 22 0.54 -13.34 -2.98
C VAL A 22 0.97 -13.81 -4.38
N ASP A 23 1.28 -15.09 -4.54
CA ASP A 23 1.68 -15.66 -5.84
C ASP A 23 0.60 -15.52 -6.92
N LYS A 24 -0.67 -15.72 -6.55
CA LYS A 24 -1.79 -15.53 -7.48
C LYS A 24 -1.96 -14.06 -7.86
N GLN A 25 -1.68 -13.13 -6.95
CA GLN A 25 -1.75 -11.71 -7.24
C GLN A 25 -0.64 -11.29 -8.23
N PHE A 26 0.59 -11.80 -8.05
CA PHE A 26 1.67 -11.59 -9.04
C PHE A 26 1.32 -12.21 -10.38
N ALA A 27 0.80 -13.45 -10.41
CA ALA A 27 0.39 -14.09 -11.66
C ALA A 27 -0.73 -13.29 -12.38
N SER A 28 -1.67 -12.70 -11.63
CA SER A 28 -2.71 -11.83 -12.18
C SER A 28 -2.12 -10.55 -12.78
N LEU A 29 -1.17 -9.92 -12.09
CA LEU A 29 -0.45 -8.74 -12.58
C LEU A 29 0.31 -9.06 -13.88
N GLU A 30 1.06 -10.16 -13.94
CA GLU A 30 1.80 -10.58 -15.13
C GLU A 30 0.91 -10.86 -16.35
N GLN A 31 -0.37 -11.20 -16.14
CA GLN A 31 -1.34 -11.43 -17.21
C GLN A 31 -2.14 -10.18 -17.60
N ALA A 32 -2.12 -9.14 -16.77
CA ALA A 32 -2.87 -7.91 -17.02
C ALA A 32 -2.31 -7.16 -18.22
N ARG A 33 -3.19 -6.60 -19.05
CA ARG A 33 -2.80 -5.88 -20.27
C ARG A 33 -2.39 -4.45 -19.94
N PRO A 34 -1.23 -3.96 -20.42
CA PRO A 34 -0.86 -2.56 -20.30
C PRO A 34 -1.92 -1.64 -20.89
N CYS A 35 -2.19 -0.51 -20.24
CA CYS A 35 -3.22 0.43 -20.69
C CYS A 35 -2.74 1.39 -21.79
N CYS A 36 -1.42 1.49 -22.00
CA CYS A 36 -0.81 2.49 -22.86
C CYS A 36 0.60 2.09 -23.30
N ALA A 37 1.11 2.73 -24.37
CA ALA A 37 2.43 2.43 -24.93
C ALA A 37 3.55 3.30 -24.33
N SER A 38 3.21 4.43 -23.71
CA SER A 38 4.19 5.36 -23.14
C SER A 38 3.66 6.08 -21.90
N ILE A 39 4.57 6.57 -21.05
CA ILE A 39 4.24 7.35 -19.83
C ILE A 39 3.41 8.60 -20.16
N ARG A 40 3.60 9.17 -21.35
CA ARG A 40 2.86 10.37 -21.82
C ARG A 40 1.37 10.12 -22.04
N GLU A 41 0.97 8.86 -22.18
CA GLU A 41 -0.41 8.43 -22.35
C GLU A 41 -1.09 8.08 -21.01
N PHE A 42 -0.37 8.19 -19.89
CA PHE A 42 -0.95 7.94 -18.59
C PHE A 42 -2.10 8.91 -18.33
N LYS A 43 -3.16 8.40 -17.71
CA LYS A 43 -4.23 9.24 -17.21
C LYS A 43 -3.81 9.87 -15.89
N PHE A 44 -3.26 11.08 -15.95
CA PHE A 44 -2.94 11.86 -14.76
C PHE A 44 -4.20 12.50 -14.18
N GLU A 45 -4.42 12.31 -12.89
CA GLU A 45 -5.51 12.94 -12.15
C GLU A 45 -4.95 13.98 -11.18
N PRO A 46 -5.57 15.16 -11.04
CA PRO A 46 -5.11 16.15 -10.06
C PRO A 46 -5.07 15.55 -8.64
N LEU A 47 -3.93 15.64 -7.94
CA LEU A 47 -3.84 15.24 -6.55
C LEU A 47 -4.63 16.25 -5.69
N PRO A 48 -5.69 15.83 -4.98
CA PRO A 48 -6.47 16.75 -4.16
C PRO A 48 -5.61 17.34 -3.04
N ALA A 49 -5.91 18.57 -2.62
CA ALA A 49 -5.18 19.25 -1.54
C ALA A 49 -5.20 18.45 -0.20
N LYS A 50 -6.29 17.69 0.04
CA LYS A 50 -6.43 16.80 1.20
C LYS A 50 -5.77 15.42 1.03
N GLY A 51 -5.10 15.20 -0.09
CA GLY A 51 -4.58 13.89 -0.50
C GLY A 51 -5.62 13.00 -1.18
N SER A 52 -5.17 11.80 -1.58
CA SER A 52 -5.97 10.77 -2.24
C SER A 52 -5.70 9.40 -1.65
N LYS A 53 -6.76 8.63 -1.40
CA LYS A 53 -6.72 7.21 -0.99
C LYS A 53 -7.25 6.36 -2.14
N PHE A 54 -6.48 5.38 -2.58
CA PHE A 54 -6.79 4.56 -3.75
C PHE A 54 -6.29 3.13 -3.57
N LYS A 55 -6.76 2.23 -4.43
CA LYS A 55 -6.32 0.84 -4.49
C LYS A 55 -5.48 0.61 -5.74
N LEU A 56 -4.37 -0.09 -5.58
CA LEU A 56 -3.62 -0.70 -6.66
C LEU A 56 -3.97 -2.19 -6.63
N ASP A 57 -4.85 -2.59 -7.54
CA ASP A 57 -5.34 -3.96 -7.70
C ASP A 57 -5.70 -4.18 -9.18
N GLU A 58 -6.36 -5.28 -9.51
CA GLU A 58 -6.75 -5.65 -10.88
C GLU A 58 -7.58 -4.59 -11.63
N ARG A 59 -8.13 -3.59 -10.93
CA ARG A 59 -8.87 -2.48 -11.54
C ARG A 59 -8.01 -1.25 -11.82
N ALA A 60 -6.77 -1.22 -11.33
CA ALA A 60 -5.84 -0.13 -11.58
C ALA A 60 -5.24 -0.22 -12.99
N SER A 61 -4.73 0.91 -13.48
CA SER A 61 -3.97 0.95 -14.72
C SER A 61 -2.69 0.12 -14.60
N VAL A 62 -2.31 -0.54 -15.69
CA VAL A 62 -1.12 -1.39 -15.76
C VAL A 62 -0.17 -0.85 -16.81
N PHE A 63 1.12 -0.89 -16.52
CA PHE A 63 2.17 -0.52 -17.46
C PHE A 63 3.40 -1.42 -17.29
N ASP A 64 4.12 -1.64 -18.40
CA ASP A 64 5.36 -2.39 -18.44
C ASP A 64 6.53 -1.41 -18.21
N PHE A 65 6.97 -1.29 -16.96
CA PHE A 65 8.16 -0.51 -16.60
C PHE A 65 9.43 -1.37 -16.78
N ASP A 66 10.59 -0.73 -16.84
CA ASP A 66 11.88 -1.46 -16.87
C ASP A 66 12.09 -2.38 -15.66
N SER A 67 11.45 -2.07 -14.53
CA SER A 67 11.44 -2.88 -13.30
C SER A 67 10.41 -4.03 -13.32
N GLY A 68 9.67 -4.18 -14.40
CA GLY A 68 8.59 -5.18 -14.56
C GLY A 68 7.20 -4.56 -14.61
N ARG A 69 6.22 -5.42 -14.94
CA ARG A 69 4.81 -5.04 -15.04
C ARG A 69 4.29 -4.58 -13.69
N SER A 70 3.56 -3.47 -13.67
CA SER A 70 3.07 -2.87 -12.42
C SER A 70 1.68 -2.28 -12.56
N TYR A 71 0.87 -2.44 -11.50
CA TYR A 71 -0.26 -1.56 -11.29
C TYR A 71 0.26 -0.18 -10.93
N PHE A 72 -0.41 0.87 -11.37
CA PHE A 72 -0.04 2.23 -11.03
C PHE A 72 -1.24 3.17 -10.91
N LYS A 73 -0.99 4.29 -10.22
CA LYS A 73 -1.85 5.46 -10.21
C LYS A 73 -0.98 6.69 -10.46
N ALA A 74 -1.42 7.53 -11.40
CA ALA A 74 -0.70 8.73 -11.79
C ALA A 74 -1.45 9.99 -11.35
N PHE A 75 -0.70 10.96 -10.84
CA PHE A 75 -1.23 12.21 -10.30
C PHE A 75 -0.51 13.43 -10.89
N GLU A 76 -1.26 14.50 -11.10
CA GLU A 76 -0.71 15.85 -11.28
C GLU A 76 -0.50 16.48 -9.90
N LEU A 77 0.70 16.99 -9.64
CA LEU A 77 1.06 17.58 -8.35
C LEU A 77 0.69 19.07 -8.29
N PRO A 78 -0.04 19.52 -7.25
CA PRO A 78 -0.40 20.93 -7.12
C PRO A 78 0.81 21.79 -6.71
N GLY A 79 0.77 23.06 -7.11
CA GLY A 79 1.67 24.10 -6.61
C GLY A 79 3.07 24.15 -7.25
N SER A 80 3.95 24.92 -6.60
CA SER A 80 5.35 25.13 -6.97
C SER A 80 6.21 25.18 -5.70
N GLY A 81 7.53 25.02 -5.85
CA GLY A 81 8.46 24.96 -4.73
C GLY A 81 8.62 23.56 -4.12
N LEU A 82 9.46 23.48 -3.07
CA LEU A 82 9.71 22.26 -2.32
C LEU A 82 8.43 21.80 -1.63
N ARG A 83 7.93 20.62 -2.03
CA ARG A 83 6.70 20.02 -1.49
C ARG A 83 7.03 18.69 -0.84
N ARG A 84 6.41 18.40 0.29
CA ARG A 84 6.57 17.14 1.02
C ARG A 84 5.26 16.40 1.08
N TYR A 85 5.33 15.09 1.03
CA TYR A 85 4.17 14.23 1.04
C TYR A 85 4.39 13.07 2.00
N ARG A 86 3.33 12.67 2.70
CA ARG A 86 3.23 11.43 3.46
C ARG A 86 2.52 10.40 2.60
N VAL A 87 3.12 9.23 2.46
CA VAL A 87 2.49 8.09 1.78
C VAL A 87 2.24 7.01 2.80
N LYS A 88 0.99 6.57 2.90
CA LYS A 88 0.55 5.49 3.76
C LYS A 88 0.20 4.28 2.90
N THR A 89 0.57 3.09 3.33
CA THR A 89 0.19 1.82 2.72
C THR A 89 -0.48 0.97 3.80
N TYR A 90 -1.72 0.57 3.54
CA TYR A 90 -2.52 -0.17 4.50
C TYR A 90 -2.35 -1.68 4.25
N PHE A 91 -2.42 -2.47 5.32
CA PHE A 91 -2.35 -3.93 5.23
C PHE A 91 -3.58 -4.50 4.51
N ASN A 92 -3.37 -5.59 3.77
CA ASN A 92 -4.44 -6.28 3.03
C ASN A 92 -4.61 -7.72 3.53
N GLY A 93 -5.80 -8.28 3.30
CA GLY A 93 -6.15 -9.65 3.65
C GLY A 93 -7.03 -9.76 4.90
N MET A 94 -7.57 -10.96 5.15
CA MET A 94 -8.40 -11.27 6.33
C MET A 94 -7.59 -11.21 7.64
N TRP A 95 -6.26 -11.33 7.53
CA TRP A 95 -5.29 -11.25 8.63
C TRP A 95 -4.17 -10.29 8.22
N ILE A 96 -3.60 -9.54 9.16
CA ILE A 96 -2.42 -8.68 8.94
C ILE A 96 -1.27 -9.61 8.52
N GLY A 97 -1.00 -9.67 7.21
CA GLY A 97 0.01 -10.58 6.67
C GLY A 97 0.57 -10.16 5.32
N GLN A 98 -0.06 -9.20 4.63
CA GLN A 98 0.40 -8.68 3.36
C GLN A 98 0.40 -7.15 3.37
N TYR A 99 1.40 -6.55 2.73
CA TYR A 99 1.51 -5.11 2.53
C TYR A 99 2.04 -4.79 1.15
N LEU A 100 1.67 -3.62 0.63
CA LEU A 100 2.29 -3.05 -0.56
C LEU A 100 3.47 -2.18 -0.13
N ASP A 101 4.63 -2.36 -0.78
CA ASP A 101 5.78 -1.46 -0.68
C ASP A 101 5.86 -0.62 -1.96
N PRO A 102 5.21 0.55 -2.02
CA PRO A 102 5.06 1.29 -3.26
C PRO A 102 6.37 1.97 -3.67
N VAL A 103 6.57 2.03 -4.98
CA VAL A 103 7.63 2.83 -5.60
C VAL A 103 7.03 4.12 -6.12
N LEU A 104 7.77 5.21 -5.95
CA LEU A 104 7.39 6.52 -6.47
C LEU A 104 8.27 6.84 -7.67
N LEU A 105 7.64 7.29 -8.75
CA LEU A 105 8.28 7.84 -9.93
C LEU A 105 7.79 9.28 -10.09
N VAL A 106 8.73 10.23 -10.05
CA VAL A 106 8.48 11.67 -10.16
C VAL A 106 8.88 12.14 -11.54
N LEU A 107 8.00 12.89 -12.19
CA LEU A 107 8.20 13.36 -13.56
C LEU A 107 8.09 14.89 -13.65
N ASP A 108 8.79 15.46 -14.62
CA ASP A 108 8.66 16.87 -15.03
C ASP A 108 7.46 17.12 -15.96
N ALA A 109 7.31 18.36 -16.45
CA ALA A 109 6.24 18.76 -17.37
C ALA A 109 6.26 17.98 -18.71
N GLU A 110 7.45 17.57 -19.15
CA GLU A 110 7.68 16.81 -20.38
C GLU A 110 7.60 15.29 -20.17
N HIS A 111 7.15 14.85 -18.99
CA HIS A 111 7.04 13.45 -18.56
C HIS A 111 8.39 12.70 -18.53
N ARG A 112 9.50 13.43 -18.35
CA ARG A 112 10.82 12.85 -18.11
C ARG A 112 10.96 12.53 -16.63
N GLU A 113 11.66 11.44 -16.35
CA GLU A 113 11.94 11.01 -14.98
C GLU A 113 12.92 11.95 -14.29
N LEU A 114 12.50 12.53 -13.17
CA LEU A 114 13.35 13.32 -12.28
C LEU A 114 13.91 12.47 -11.14
N ALA A 115 13.08 11.58 -10.60
CA ALA A 115 13.46 10.70 -9.51
C ALA A 115 12.60 9.44 -9.49
N ARG A 116 13.19 8.34 -9.00
CA ARG A 116 12.50 7.09 -8.73
C ARG A 116 13.06 6.44 -7.47
N GLY A 117 12.19 5.88 -6.63
CA GLY A 117 12.65 5.14 -5.46
C GLY A 117 11.55 4.58 -4.58
N ALA A 118 11.93 3.61 -3.75
CA ALA A 118 11.10 3.09 -2.68
C ALA A 118 11.14 3.99 -1.44
N LEU A 119 10.09 3.91 -0.63
CA LEU A 119 10.00 4.65 0.61
C LEU A 119 10.67 3.92 1.76
N ARG A 120 11.26 4.69 2.68
CA ARG A 120 11.64 4.17 4.00
C ARG A 120 10.39 4.07 4.89
N LEU A 121 9.67 2.98 4.73
CA LEU A 121 8.42 2.72 5.44
C LEU A 121 8.64 2.47 6.94
N ARG A 122 7.74 3.00 7.76
CA ARG A 122 7.66 2.80 9.21
C ARG A 122 6.26 2.36 9.59
N PHE A 123 6.15 1.51 10.59
CA PHE A 123 4.87 1.07 11.13
C PHE A 123 4.21 2.17 11.97
N ASP A 124 2.90 2.32 11.82
CA ASP A 124 2.03 3.18 12.62
C ASP A 124 0.85 2.35 13.14
N ASP A 125 0.68 2.34 14.46
CA ASP A 125 -0.43 1.65 15.10
C ASP A 125 -1.75 2.37 14.83
N GLY A 126 -2.79 1.58 14.55
CA GLY A 126 -4.14 2.08 14.51
C GLY A 126 -4.56 2.58 15.89
N ASN A 127 -5.19 3.76 15.97
CA ASN A 127 -5.66 4.30 17.25
C ASN A 127 -7.01 5.01 17.13
N LEU A 128 -7.68 5.18 18.28
CA LEU A 128 -9.04 5.76 18.35
C LEU A 128 -9.10 7.26 18.05
N PHE A 129 -7.95 7.94 18.02
CA PHE A 129 -7.87 9.41 17.91
C PHE A 129 -7.21 9.86 16.59
N GLY A 130 -6.94 8.93 15.67
CA GLY A 130 -6.20 9.15 14.44
C GLY A 130 -6.64 8.20 13.32
N ASP A 131 -5.68 7.60 12.61
CA ASP A 131 -5.98 6.54 11.64
C ASP A 131 -6.36 5.27 12.41
N GLN A 132 -7.59 4.80 12.26
CA GLN A 132 -8.10 3.66 13.02
C GLN A 132 -7.45 2.34 12.60
N ASN A 133 -6.84 2.31 11.40
CA ASN A 133 -6.19 1.13 10.86
C ASN A 133 -4.67 1.25 10.98
N ALA A 134 -4.04 0.20 11.48
CA ALA A 134 -2.60 0.06 11.40
C ALA A 134 -2.15 0.11 9.94
N HIS A 135 -1.03 0.77 9.69
CA HIS A 135 -0.50 0.97 8.34
C HIS A 135 1.01 1.17 8.40
N LEU A 136 1.66 1.10 7.24
CA LEU A 136 3.02 1.62 7.10
C LEU A 136 2.95 3.01 6.47
N PHE A 137 3.93 3.86 6.76
CA PHE A 137 4.06 5.15 6.10
C PHE A 137 5.50 5.55 5.85
N GLY A 138 5.71 6.36 4.82
CA GLY A 138 6.97 7.01 4.51
C GLY A 138 6.75 8.44 4.07
N PHE A 139 7.85 9.17 3.88
CA PHE A 139 7.84 10.53 3.37
C PHE A 139 8.66 10.63 2.10
N PHE A 140 8.23 11.50 1.20
CA PHE A 140 9.04 11.93 0.07
C PHE A 140 8.89 13.43 -0.13
N ALA A 141 9.91 14.03 -0.73
CA ALA A 141 9.91 15.42 -1.11
C ALA A 141 10.12 15.52 -2.62
N VAL A 142 9.55 16.56 -3.21
CA VAL A 142 9.76 16.92 -4.62
C VAL A 142 10.08 18.41 -4.68
N ASP A 143 10.89 18.79 -5.67
CA ASP A 143 11.22 20.17 -5.97
C ASP A 143 10.12 20.86 -6.80
N ASP A 144 10.45 22.02 -7.36
CA ASP A 144 9.60 22.84 -8.20
C ASP A 144 9.50 22.34 -9.65
N GLU A 145 10.44 21.55 -10.13
CA GLU A 145 10.43 20.93 -11.46
C GLU A 145 9.40 19.80 -11.55
N ALA A 146 9.16 19.09 -10.45
CA ALA A 146 8.20 18.00 -10.38
C ALA A 146 6.76 18.42 -10.72
N ARG A 147 6.18 17.80 -11.75
CA ARG A 147 4.78 18.03 -12.17
C ARG A 147 3.89 16.83 -11.97
N TYR A 148 4.44 15.62 -12.08
CA TYR A 148 3.65 14.41 -11.94
C TYR A 148 4.28 13.43 -10.95
N LEU A 149 3.40 12.65 -10.31
CA LEU A 149 3.77 11.55 -9.45
C LEU A 149 3.07 10.29 -9.93
N VAL A 150 3.83 9.24 -10.16
CA VAL A 150 3.34 7.90 -10.44
C VAL A 150 3.66 7.02 -9.24
N VAL A 151 2.62 6.44 -8.65
CA VAL A 151 2.73 5.45 -7.56
C VAL A 151 2.52 4.09 -8.17
N LEU A 152 3.51 3.20 -8.09
CA LEU A 152 3.50 1.90 -8.75
C LEU A 152 3.89 0.75 -7.83
N THR A 153 3.52 -0.46 -8.23
CA THR A 153 3.67 -1.70 -7.43
C THR A 153 4.93 -2.52 -7.74
N ALA A 154 5.80 -2.06 -8.65
CA ALA A 154 6.96 -2.82 -9.12
C ALA A 154 7.81 -3.34 -7.95
N PRO A 155 8.41 -4.53 -8.09
CA PRO A 155 9.46 -4.95 -7.18
C PRO A 155 10.62 -3.96 -7.29
N PHE A 156 10.95 -3.33 -6.17
CA PHE A 156 12.14 -2.52 -6.02
C PHE A 156 12.91 -3.05 -4.81
N GLU A 157 14.22 -3.13 -4.93
CA GLU A 157 15.08 -3.40 -3.79
C GLU A 157 15.04 -2.19 -2.87
N SER A 158 14.10 -2.20 -1.93
CA SER A 158 14.07 -1.25 -0.84
C SER A 158 15.12 -1.66 0.19
N GLU A 159 16.02 -0.73 0.53
CA GLU A 159 16.92 -0.86 1.69
C GLU A 159 16.15 -0.87 3.03
N ALA A 160 14.84 -0.58 3.01
CA ALA A 160 14.02 -0.65 4.21
C ALA A 160 13.89 -2.10 4.69
N PRO A 161 14.01 -2.34 6.01
CA PRO A 161 13.82 -3.67 6.56
C PRO A 161 12.41 -4.18 6.26
N VAL A 162 12.29 -5.50 6.06
CA VAL A 162 10.98 -6.16 5.87
C VAL A 162 10.09 -5.82 7.06
N ALA A 163 8.88 -5.31 6.76
CA ALA A 163 7.95 -4.92 7.80
C ALA A 163 7.59 -6.12 8.70
N GLN A 164 7.68 -5.91 10.01
CA GLN A 164 7.32 -6.85 11.06
C GLN A 164 6.47 -6.12 12.09
N THR A 165 5.46 -6.80 12.64
CA THR A 165 4.70 -6.29 13.77
C THR A 165 5.34 -6.81 15.06
N ASP A 166 5.68 -5.92 15.99
CA ASP A 166 6.11 -6.32 17.32
C ASP A 166 4.92 -6.79 18.16
N PRO A 167 5.14 -7.63 19.19
CA PRO A 167 4.09 -7.98 20.13
C PRO A 167 3.53 -6.72 20.80
N SER A 168 2.21 -6.63 20.94
CA SER A 168 1.60 -5.53 21.68
C SER A 168 2.10 -5.49 23.13
N VAL A 169 1.96 -4.34 23.78
CA VAL A 169 2.35 -4.16 25.18
C VAL A 169 1.10 -4.01 26.03
N MET A 170 0.96 -4.86 27.05
CA MET A 170 -0.02 -4.71 28.10
C MET A 170 0.58 -3.87 29.23
N VAL A 171 -0.11 -2.78 29.60
CA VAL A 171 0.25 -1.98 30.77
C VAL A 171 -0.61 -2.41 31.95
N THR A 172 0.02 -2.89 33.02
CA THR A 172 -0.63 -3.27 34.27
C THR A 172 -0.10 -2.41 35.41
N MET A 173 -0.97 -1.97 36.32
CA MET A 173 -0.55 -1.22 37.51
C MET A 173 -0.15 -2.18 38.63
N ILE A 174 1.04 -2.00 39.20
CA ILE A 174 1.44 -2.62 40.47
C ILE A 174 1.57 -1.50 41.51
N GLY A 175 0.54 -1.37 42.34
CA GLY A 175 0.37 -0.18 43.19
C GLY A 175 0.16 1.08 42.33
N GLN A 176 1.05 2.06 42.46
CA GLN A 176 1.06 3.28 41.64
C GLN A 176 2.05 3.23 40.47
N THR A 177 2.75 2.12 40.28
CA THR A 177 3.77 1.98 39.24
C THR A 177 3.16 1.31 38.00
N PRO A 178 3.15 1.96 36.82
CA PRO A 178 2.77 1.30 35.58
C PRO A 178 3.89 0.36 35.12
N ILE A 179 3.55 -0.90 34.88
CA ILE A 179 4.45 -1.91 34.32
C ILE A 179 3.99 -2.24 32.90
N ALA A 180 4.87 -2.00 31.93
CA ALA A 180 4.70 -2.38 30.54
C ALA A 180 5.28 -3.79 30.34
N SER A 181 4.42 -4.75 29.99
CA SER A 181 4.80 -6.14 29.71
C SER A 181 4.33 -6.54 28.30
N PRO A 182 5.17 -7.16 27.46
CA PRO A 182 4.73 -7.64 26.15
C PRO A 182 3.64 -8.71 26.34
N THR A 183 2.56 -8.61 25.57
CA THR A 183 1.54 -9.67 25.54
C THR A 183 2.09 -10.91 24.83
N PRO A 184 1.62 -12.13 25.18
CA PRO A 184 1.95 -13.33 24.41
C PRO A 184 1.42 -13.19 22.98
N GLY A 185 2.33 -12.92 22.04
CA GLY A 185 2.03 -12.78 20.62
C GLY A 185 3.29 -12.98 19.80
N ALA A 186 3.20 -13.67 18.66
CA ALA A 186 4.33 -13.85 17.77
C ALA A 186 4.52 -12.59 16.93
N SER A 187 5.78 -12.19 16.68
CA SER A 187 6.08 -11.22 15.64
C SER A 187 5.65 -11.80 14.29
N ILE A 188 4.77 -11.10 13.56
CA ILE A 188 4.34 -11.53 12.24
C ILE A 188 5.20 -10.83 11.21
N ARG A 189 5.93 -11.60 10.40
CA ARG A 189 6.61 -11.07 9.22
C ARG A 189 5.57 -10.84 8.13
N LEU A 190 5.54 -9.62 7.60
CA LEU A 190 4.59 -9.27 6.55
C LEU A 190 5.17 -9.58 5.17
N HIS A 191 4.34 -10.11 4.28
CA HIS A 191 4.72 -10.41 2.90
C HIS A 191 4.44 -9.21 1.99
N ARG A 192 5.40 -8.86 1.13
CA ARG A 192 5.16 -7.87 0.08
C ARG A 192 4.16 -8.43 -0.94
N SER A 193 3.20 -7.60 -1.31
CA SER A 193 2.14 -7.91 -2.26
C SER A 193 2.15 -6.87 -3.38
N PRO A 194 1.84 -7.25 -4.64
CA PRO A 194 1.70 -6.31 -5.74
C PRO A 194 0.37 -5.55 -5.69
N THR A 195 -0.45 -5.76 -4.65
CA THR A 195 -1.72 -5.08 -4.49
C THR A 195 -1.77 -4.39 -3.14
N GLY A 196 -2.52 -3.29 -3.06
CA GLY A 196 -2.79 -2.68 -1.78
C GLY A 196 -3.49 -1.34 -1.83
N THR A 197 -3.92 -0.90 -0.65
CA THR A 197 -4.51 0.42 -0.49
C THR A 197 -3.42 1.40 -0.10
N VAL A 198 -3.29 2.48 -0.88
CA VAL A 198 -2.32 3.55 -0.65
C VAL A 198 -3.06 4.85 -0.40
N ARG A 199 -2.49 5.73 0.43
CA ARG A 199 -2.94 7.10 0.60
C ARG A 199 -1.75 8.05 0.49
N VAL A 200 -1.84 9.01 -0.41
CA VAL A 200 -0.85 10.08 -0.59
C VAL A 200 -1.45 11.36 -0.03
N GLU A 201 -0.75 12.01 0.90
CA GLU A 201 -1.20 13.21 1.60
C GLU A 201 -0.13 14.31 1.48
N PRO A 202 -0.45 15.49 0.93
CA PRO A 202 0.43 16.65 1.05
C PRO A 202 0.66 16.99 2.52
N LEU A 203 1.90 17.30 2.87
CA LEU A 203 2.23 17.87 4.16
C LEU A 203 2.18 19.40 4.07
N PRO A 204 1.72 20.08 5.14
CA PRO A 204 1.75 21.54 5.23
C PRO A 204 3.19 22.08 5.26
#